data_AF-A0A0M9DF08-F1
#
_entry.id   AF-A0A0M9DF08-F1
#
_cell.length_a   1.000
_cell.length_b   1.000
_cell.length_c   1.000
_cell.angle_alpha   90.00
_cell.angle_beta   90.00
_cell.angle_gamma   90.00
#
_symmetry.space_group_name_H-M   'P 1'
#
loop_
_entity.id
_entity.type
_entity.pdbx_description
1 polymer ?
#
loop_
_entity_poly.entity_id
_entity_poly.type
_entity_poly.pdbx_seq_one_letter_code
_entity_poly.pdbx_strand_id
1 'polypeptide(L)' 'MTEETKNEKFKRLAEKRANDIINKLRLVGNLSNRQQYDYSDEEVSALFGAIKDALRRSESSFNNSVVKNNDKFSFKD' A
#
# COMPACT_ATOMS: atom_id res chain seq x y z
N MET A 1 -25.49 -10.11 -18.13
CA MET A 1 -24.77 -9.77 -16.89
C MET A 1 -24.03 -8.47 -17.16
N THR A 2 -24.28 -7.42 -16.38
CA THR A 2 -23.66 -6.10 -16.58
C THR A 2 -22.21 -6.12 -16.12
N GLU A 3 -21.28 -5.59 -16.93
CA GLU A 3 -19.88 -5.46 -16.53
C GLU A 3 -19.73 -4.46 -15.36
N GLU A 4 -18.76 -4.72 -14.48
CA GLU A 4 -18.43 -3.84 -13.35
C GLU A 4 -17.88 -2.48 -13.83
N THR A 5 -18.30 -1.38 -13.19
CA THR A 5 -17.70 -0.06 -13.41
C THR A 5 -16.27 -0.01 -12.86
N LYS A 6 -15.46 0.96 -13.34
CA LYS A 6 -14.10 1.19 -12.80
C LYS A 6 -14.09 1.44 -11.29
N ASN A 7 -15.12 2.10 -10.74
CA ASN A 7 -15.24 2.37 -9.31
C ASN A 7 -15.56 1.10 -8.52
N GLU A 8 -16.48 0.27 -9.00
CA GLU A 8 -16.82 -1.01 -8.37
C GLU A 8 -15.63 -1.96 -8.39
N LYS A 9 -14.93 -2.05 -9.54
CA LYS A 9 -13.69 -2.80 -9.66
C LYS A 9 -12.62 -2.33 -8.67
N PHE A 10 -12.45 -1.02 -8.52
CA PHE A 10 -11.52 -0.47 -7.54
C PHE A 10 -11.91 -0.87 -6.12
N LYS A 11 -13.17 -0.64 -5.71
CA LYS A 11 -13.65 -0.98 -4.35
C LYS A 11 -13.47 -2.45 -4.04
N ARG A 12 -13.92 -3.34 -4.92
CA ARG A 12 -13.80 -4.80 -4.76
C ARG A 12 -12.35 -5.25 -4.60
N LEU A 13 -11.45 -4.72 -5.43
CA LEU A 13 -10.03 -5.08 -5.37
C LEU A 13 -9.32 -4.44 -4.17
N ALA A 14 -9.65 -3.20 -3.82
CA ALA A 14 -9.07 -2.48 -2.70
C ALA A 14 -9.46 -3.14 -1.37
N GLU A 15 -10.74 -3.47 -1.19
CA GLU A 15 -11.24 -4.15 0.00
C GLU A 15 -10.56 -5.51 0.19
N LYS A 16 -10.51 -6.33 -0.86
CA LYS A 16 -9.83 -7.63 -0.81
C LYS A 16 -8.36 -7.47 -0.40
N ARG A 17 -7.62 -6.58 -1.07
CA ARG A 17 -6.18 -6.40 -0.82
C ARG A 17 -5.90 -5.81 0.56
N ALA A 18 -6.73 -4.87 1.03
CA ALA A 18 -6.60 -4.30 2.36
C ALA A 18 -6.78 -5.38 3.43
N ASN A 19 -7.82 -6.21 3.31
CA ASN A 19 -8.05 -7.32 4.22
C ASN A 19 -6.90 -8.35 4.21
N ASP A 20 -6.37 -8.68 3.02
CA ASP A 20 -5.21 -9.57 2.90
C ASP A 20 -3.99 -9.01 3.66
N ILE A 21 -3.69 -7.71 3.50
CA ILE A 21 -2.58 -7.04 4.21
C ILE A 21 -2.83 -7.04 5.72
N ILE A 22 -4.02 -6.68 6.17
CA ILE A 22 -4.39 -6.66 7.60
C ILE A 22 -4.21 -8.07 8.20
N ASN A 23 -4.62 -9.12 7.50
CA ASN A 23 -4.43 -10.50 7.93
C ASN A 23 -2.94 -10.88 8.02
N LYS A 24 -2.12 -10.47 7.06
CA LYS A 24 -0.66 -10.69 7.12
C LYS A 24 -0.02 -9.93 8.29
N LEU A 25 -0.45 -8.70 8.56
CA LEU A 25 0.02 -7.93 9.71
C LEU A 25 -0.35 -8.59 11.05
N ARG A 26 -1.53 -9.21 11.15
CA ARG A 26 -1.88 -10.02 12.33
C ARG A 26 -0.91 -11.20 12.52
N LEU A 27 -0.57 -11.90 11.45
CA LEU A 27 0.41 -13.01 11.52
C LEU A 27 1.80 -12.51 11.93
N VAL A 28 2.24 -11.36 11.42
CA VAL A 28 3.48 -10.71 11.88
C VAL A 28 3.39 -10.36 13.37
N GLY A 29 2.24 -9.84 13.82
CA GLY A 29 2.01 -9.55 15.24
C GLY A 29 2.12 -10.78 16.15
N ASN A 30 1.72 -11.97 15.66
CA ASN A 30 1.85 -13.22 16.42
C ASN A 30 3.32 -13.61 16.70
N LEU A 31 4.28 -13.13 15.89
CA LEU A 31 5.71 -13.33 16.14
C LEU A 31 6.21 -12.61 17.40
N SER A 32 5.41 -11.69 17.96
CA SER A 32 5.74 -11.01 19.21
C SER A 32 5.81 -11.95 20.42
N ASN A 33 5.29 -13.18 20.32
CA ASN A 33 5.32 -14.16 21.40
C ASN A 33 6.76 -14.62 21.72
N ARG A 34 7.39 -13.97 22.69
CA ARG A 34 8.74 -14.27 23.21
C ARG A 34 8.91 -15.69 23.78
N GLN A 35 7.81 -16.39 24.09
CA GLN A 35 7.89 -17.80 24.52
C GLN A 35 8.15 -18.75 23.36
N GLN A 36 7.85 -18.34 22.12
CA GLN A 36 7.99 -19.16 20.91
C GLN A 36 9.12 -18.68 20.01
N TYR A 37 9.48 -17.40 20.12
CA TYR A 37 10.45 -16.75 19.26
C TYR A 37 11.43 -15.93 20.08
N ASP A 38 12.68 -15.93 19.65
CA ASP A 38 13.69 -14.98 20.07
C ASP A 38 13.98 -14.01 18.93
N TYR A 39 14.17 -12.74 19.25
CA TYR A 39 14.39 -11.67 18.28
C TYR A 39 14.99 -10.44 18.95
N SER A 40 15.84 -9.69 18.25
CA SER A 40 16.37 -8.44 18.78
C SER A 40 15.46 -7.25 18.47
N ASP A 41 15.65 -6.14 19.17
CA ASP A 41 14.92 -4.91 18.88
C ASP A 41 15.32 -4.35 17.50
N GLU A 42 16.56 -4.58 17.06
CA GLU A 42 17.03 -4.24 15.72
C GLU A 42 16.31 -5.04 14.63
N GLU A 43 16.08 -6.34 14.85
CA GLU A 43 15.34 -7.19 13.91
C GLU A 43 13.88 -6.75 13.79
N VAL A 44 13.23 -6.42 14.91
CA VAL A 44 11.87 -5.86 14.92
C VAL A 44 11.83 -4.52 14.19
N SER A 45 12.80 -3.65 14.44
CA SER A 45 12.92 -2.36 13.78
C SER A 45 13.10 -2.50 12.26
N ALA A 46 13.97 -3.39 11.82
CA ALA A 46 14.20 -3.68 10.40
C ALA A 46 12.93 -4.24 9.73
N LEU A 47 12.25 -5.19 10.36
CA LEU A 47 11.00 -5.78 9.88
C LEU A 47 9.91 -4.72 9.66
N PHE A 48 9.64 -3.90 10.68
CA PHE A 48 8.60 -2.87 10.57
C PHE A 48 9.04 -1.68 9.70
N GLY A 49 10.33 -1.39 9.62
CA GLY A 49 10.89 -0.41 8.68
C GLY A 49 10.56 -0.76 7.24
N ALA A 50 10.83 -1.99 6.83
CA ALA A 50 10.52 -2.47 5.48
C ALA A 50 9.01 -2.41 5.16
N ILE A 51 8.15 -2.78 6.11
CA ILE A 51 6.69 -2.71 5.96
C ILE A 51 6.21 -1.25 5.79
N LYS A 52 6.69 -0.34 6.64
CA LYS A 52 6.34 1.09 6.58
C LYS A 52 6.79 1.72 5.26
N ASP A 53 7.98 1.38 4.78
CA ASP A 53 8.48 1.86 3.50
C ASP A 53 7.62 1.38 2.32
N ALA A 54 7.20 0.12 2.34
CA ALA A 54 6.29 -0.42 1.34
C ALA A 54 4.92 0.28 1.36
N LEU A 55 4.39 0.56 2.55
CA LEU A 55 3.15 1.32 2.73
C LEU A 55 3.29 2.74 2.17
N ARG A 56 4.35 3.47 2.55
CA ARG A 56 4.63 4.84 2.09
C ARG A 56 4.73 4.91 0.56
N ARG A 57 5.43 3.97 -0.08
CA ARG A 57 5.54 3.92 -1.55
C ARG A 57 4.18 3.67 -2.22
N SER A 58 3.35 2.83 -1.61
CA SER A 58 2.02 2.51 -2.12
C SER A 58 1.10 3.74 -2.03
N GLU A 59 1.09 4.43 -0.89
CA GLU A 59 0.33 5.67 -0.69
C GLU A 59 0.79 6.79 -1.64
N SER A 60 2.10 6.95 -1.83
CA SER A 60 2.66 7.96 -2.73
C SER A 60 2.16 7.80 -4.18
N SER A 61 1.88 6.57 -4.60
CA SER A 61 1.36 6.28 -5.95
C SER A 61 -0.06 6.83 -6.16
N PHE A 62 -0.86 6.98 -5.09
CA PHE A 62 -2.16 7.64 -5.16
C PHE A 62 -2.05 9.17 -5.23
N ASN A 63 -0.98 9.73 -4.64
CA ASN A 63 -0.72 11.17 -4.60
C ASN A 63 -0.05 11.72 -5.87
N ASN A 64 0.62 10.87 -6.67
CA ASN A 64 1.25 11.26 -7.93
C ASN A 64 0.27 11.56 -9.09
N SER A 65 -1.01 11.80 -8.77
CA SER A 65 -2.09 12.01 -9.76
C SER A 65 -2.67 13.43 -9.77
N VAL A 66 -1.88 14.47 -9.46
CA VAL A 66 -2.25 15.88 -9.76
C VAL A 66 -1.04 16.71 -10.20
N VAL A 67 -0.36 16.32 -11.27
CA VAL A 67 0.24 17.30 -12.20
C VAL A 67 -0.07 16.84 -13.62
N LYS A 68 -1.29 17.15 -14.08
CA LYS A 68 -1.52 17.26 -15.53
C LYS A 68 -0.95 18.61 -15.95
N ASN A 69 0.35 18.68 -16.25
CA ASN A 69 0.88 19.79 -17.04
C ASN A 69 0.24 19.68 -18.43
N ASN A 70 -0.86 20.40 -18.61
CA ASN A 70 -1.50 20.58 -19.89
C ASN A 70 -0.83 21.75 -20.60
N ASP A 71 0.51 21.71 -20.70
CA ASP A 71 1.29 22.67 -21.47
C ASP A 71 1.10 22.34 -22.96
N LYS A 72 -0.11 22.66 -23.46
CA LYS A 72 -0.29 22.91 -24.89
C LYS A 72 0.47 24.18 -25.21
N PHE A 73 1.72 23.99 -25.62
CA PHE A 73 2.49 25.04 -26.25
C PHE A 73 1.98 25.25 -27.69
N SER A 74 1.67 26.51 -28.04
CA SER A 74 1.43 26.94 -29.42
C SER A 74 2.25 28.19 -29.69
N PHE A 75 2.93 28.24 -30.84
CA PHE A 75 3.44 29.50 -31.37
C PHE A 75 2.27 30.34 -31.90
N LYS A 76 2.32 31.65 -31.67
CA LYS A 76 1.52 32.63 -32.42
C LYS A 76 2.47 33.37 -33.36
N ASP A 77 1.96 33.65 -34.57
CA ASP A 77 2.61 34.40 -35.65
C ASP A 77 3.12 35.78 -35.21
#